data_AF-A0A933VPC9-F1
#
_entry.id   AF-A0A933VPC9-F1
#
_cell.length_a   1.000
_cell.length_b   1.000
_cell.length_c   1.000
_cell.angle_alpha   90.00
_cell.angle_beta   90.00
_cell.angle_gamma   90.00
#
_symmetry.space_group_name_H-M   'P 1'
#
loop_
_entity.id
_entity.type
_entity.pdbx_description
1 polymer ?
#
loop_
_entity_poly.entity_id
_entity_poly.type
_entity_poly.pdbx_seq_one_letter_code
_entity_poly.pdbx_strand_id
1 'polypeptide(L)' 'MKVFETIDADLASFLRDVIVLTPYGVELRYPGDRPDATLEEAHRTIELARKVRESILDALR' A
#
# COMPACT_ATOMS: atom_id res chain seq x y z
N MET A 1 -7.07 -27.49 -5.57
CA MET A 1 -6.33 -26.42 -4.87
C MET A 1 -7.29 -25.77 -3.88
N LYS A 2 -7.16 -26.05 -2.58
CA LYS A 2 -8.00 -25.42 -1.55
C LYS A 2 -7.27 -24.17 -1.06
N VAL A 3 -7.79 -22.99 -1.38
CA VAL A 3 -7.44 -21.76 -0.69
C VAL A 3 -8.60 -21.51 0.28
N PHE A 4 -8.35 -21.65 1.58
CA PHE A 4 -9.32 -21.33 2.62
C PHE A 4 -8.65 -20.35 3.57
N GLU A 5 -8.84 -19.08 3.28
CA GLU A 5 -8.90 -18.03 4.29
C GLU A 5 -9.98 -17.05 3.83
N THR A 6 -10.88 -16.71 4.74
CA THR A 6 -11.95 -15.74 4.48
C THR A 6 -11.30 -14.38 4.32
N ILE A 7 -11.46 -13.76 3.16
CA ILE A 7 -11.01 -12.38 2.96
C ILE A 7 -11.86 -11.49 3.86
N ASP A 8 -11.23 -10.68 4.70
CA ASP A 8 -11.89 -9.54 5.33
C ASP A 8 -12.19 -8.50 4.23
N ALA A 9 -13.39 -8.60 3.66
CA ALA A 9 -13.82 -7.77 2.54
C ALA A 9 -13.92 -6.29 2.93
N ASP A 10 -14.23 -6.00 4.19
CA ASP A 10 -14.36 -4.64 4.71
C ASP A 10 -12.98 -3.99 4.84
N LEU A 11 -12.01 -4.72 5.42
CA LEU A 11 -10.61 -4.28 5.48
C LEU A 11 -10.02 -4.12 4.08
N ALA A 12 -10.28 -5.07 3.17
CA ALA A 12 -9.81 -5.00 1.79
C ALA A 12 -10.41 -3.80 1.03
N SER A 13 -11.68 -3.48 1.26
CA SER A 13 -12.32 -2.31 0.68
C SER A 13 -11.79 -1.01 1.29
N PHE A 14 -11.59 -0.98 2.60
CA PHE A 14 -11.02 0.17 3.32
C PHE A 14 -9.59 0.49 2.87
N LEU A 15 -8.80 -0.54 2.57
CA LEU A 15 -7.41 -0.42 2.11
C LEU A 15 -7.29 -0.36 0.57
N ARG A 16 -8.36 -0.09 -0.19
CA ARG A 16 -8.27 -0.08 -1.66
C ARG A 16 -7.27 0.96 -2.20
N ASP A 17 -7.21 2.13 -1.58
CA ASP A 17 -6.40 3.25 -2.04
C ASP A 17 -4.88 3.02 -1.89
N VAL A 18 -4.48 1.95 -1.18
CA VAL A 18 -3.07 1.60 -0.98
C VAL A 18 -2.37 1.18 -2.26
N ILE A 19 -3.11 0.95 -3.35
CA ILE A 19 -2.56 0.69 -4.69
C ILE A 19 -1.62 1.81 -5.17
N VAL A 20 -1.79 3.04 -4.65
CA VAL A 20 -0.87 4.14 -4.93
C VAL A 20 0.56 3.88 -4.41
N LEU A 21 0.74 2.93 -3.49
CA LEU A 21 2.05 2.52 -2.99
C LEU A 21 2.81 1.62 -3.98
N THR A 22 2.13 0.99 -4.94
CA THR A 22 2.73 0.02 -5.88
C THR A 22 3.92 0.58 -6.66
N PRO A 23 3.87 1.79 -7.24
CA PRO A 23 4.99 2.35 -7.99
C PRO A 23 6.26 2.57 -7.14
N TYR A 24 6.09 2.88 -5.84
CA TYR A 24 7.21 3.09 -4.92
C TYR A 24 7.99 1.80 -4.64
N GLY A 25 7.34 0.64 -4.79
CA GLY A 25 7.97 -0.67 -4.64
C GLY A 25 8.57 -1.24 -5.93
N VAL A 26 8.27 -0.66 -7.09
CA VAL A 26 8.66 -1.23 -8.40
C VAL A 26 9.26 -0.16 -9.29
N GLU A 27 8.44 0.77 -9.77
CA GLU A 27 8.80 1.76 -10.78
C GLU A 27 9.89 2.72 -10.32
N LEU A 28 9.89 3.17 -9.05
CA LEU A 28 10.92 4.07 -8.54
C LEU A 28 12.30 3.40 -8.35
N ARG A 29 12.36 2.06 -8.31
CA ARG A 29 13.63 1.34 -8.07
C ARG A 29 14.42 1.08 -9.35
N TYR A 30 13.79 1.20 -10.51
CA TYR A 30 14.41 0.91 -11.80
C TYR A 30 14.26 2.13 -12.70
N PRO A 31 15.36 2.61 -13.33
CA PRO A 31 15.27 3.74 -14.25
C PRO A 31 14.29 3.41 -15.37
N GLY A 32 13.23 4.22 -15.47
CA GLY A 32 12.14 4.08 -16.43
C GLY A 32 11.49 5.44 -16.70
N ASP A 33 10.34 5.46 -17.36
CA ASP A 33 9.68 6.71 -17.80
C ASP A 33 9.03 7.52 -16.66
N ARG A 34 8.95 6.94 -15.46
CA ARG A 34 8.34 7.61 -14.31
C ARG A 34 9.34 8.61 -13.70
N PRO A 35 8.95 9.88 -13.47
CA PRO A 35 9.78 10.80 -12.71
C PRO A 35 9.91 10.35 -11.25
N ASP A 36 11.00 10.79 -10.61
CA ASP A 36 11.18 10.63 -9.17
C ASP A 36 10.02 11.28 -8.40
N ALA A 37 9.70 10.72 -7.24
CA ALA A 37 8.69 11.31 -6.37
C ALA A 37 9.15 12.66 -5.85
N THR A 38 8.24 13.62 -5.85
CA THR A 38 8.41 14.89 -5.15
C THR A 38 8.44 14.67 -3.63
N LEU A 39 8.97 15.64 -2.88
CA LEU A 39 8.99 15.60 -1.41
C LEU A 39 7.58 15.47 -0.83
N GLU A 40 6.61 16.16 -1.42
CA GLU A 40 5.21 16.11 -0.98
C GLU A 40 4.60 14.72 -1.21
N GLU A 41 4.83 14.13 -2.39
CA GLU A 41 4.38 12.77 -2.70
C GLU A 41 5.02 11.74 -1.76
N ALA A 42 6.31 11.88 -1.46
CA ALA A 42 7.02 11.01 -0.53
C ALA A 42 6.40 11.07 0.87
N HIS A 43 6.15 12.27 1.41
CA HIS A 43 5.51 12.42 2.72
C HIS A 43 4.11 11.80 2.77
N ARG A 44 3.27 12.10 1.77
CA ARG A 44 1.90 11.54 1.68
C ARG A 44 1.93 10.00 1.62
N THR A 45 2.88 9.44 0.87
CA THR A 45 3.04 8.00 0.69
C THR A 45 3.50 7.31 1.97
N ILE A 46 4.43 7.91 2.73
CA ILE A 46 4.89 7.38 4.01
C ILE A 46 3.74 7.37 5.04
N GLU A 47 2.96 8.44 5.13
CA GLU A 47 1.81 8.49 6.04
C GLU A 47 0.75 7.45 5.67
N LEU A 48 0.49 7.26 4.37
CA LEU A 48 -0.40 6.21 3.91
C LEU A 48 0.14 4.83 4.31
N ALA A 49 1.42 4.53 4.04
CA ALA A 49 2.05 3.26 4.41
C ALA A 49 1.96 2.98 5.92
N ARG A 50 2.15 4.00 6.76
CA ARG A 50 1.98 3.91 8.22
C ARG A 50 0.55 3.52 8.60
N LYS A 51 -0.45 4.22 8.05
CA LYS A 51 -1.88 3.94 8.29
C LYS A 51 -2.27 2.51 7.91
N VAL A 52 -1.76 2.02 6.77
CA VAL A 52 -1.98 0.65 6.31
C VAL A 52 -1.42 -0.36 7.30
N ARG A 53 -0.15 -0.15 7.70
CA ARG A 53 0.52 -1.02 8.67
C ARG A 53 -0.26 -1.09 9.98
N GLU A 54 -0.70 0.04 10.52
CA GLU A 54 -1.49 0.11 11.74
C GLU A 54 -2.81 -0.65 11.59
N SER A 55 -3.54 -0.43 10.50
CA SER A 55 -4.83 -1.08 10.24
C SER A 55 -4.71 -2.60 10.13
N ILE A 56 -3.65 -3.11 9.47
CA ILE A 56 -3.38 -4.54 9.38
C ILE A 56 -3.00 -5.11 10.75
N LEU A 57 -2.12 -4.43 11.49
CA LEU A 57 -1.71 -4.91 12.82
C LEU A 57 -2.88 -4.95 13.80
N ASP A 58 -3.80 -3.98 13.74
CA ASP A 58 -5.00 -3.98 14.57
C ASP A 58 -5.97 -5.10 14.18
N ALA A 59 -6.08 -5.44 12.90
CA ALA A 59 -6.90 -6.57 12.43
C ALA A 59 -6.33 -7.96 12.79
N LEU A 60 -5.04 -8.04 13.11
CA LEU A 60 -4.35 -9.28 13.51
C LEU A 60 -4.28 -9.50 15.03
N ARG A 61 -4.76 -8.55 15.82
CA ARG A 61 -4.86 -8.67 17.29
C ARG A 61 -6.11 -9.44 17.69
#